data_AF-A0A1M7TGG3-F1
#
_entry.id   AF-A0A1M7TGG3-F1
#
_cell.length_a   1.000
_cell.length_b   1.000
_cell.length_c   1.000
_cell.angle_alpha   90.00
_cell.angle_beta   90.00
_cell.angle_gamma   90.00
#
_symmetry.space_group_name_H-M   'P 1'
#
loop_
_entity.id
_entity.type
_entity.pdbx_description
1 polymer ?
#
loop_
_entity_poly.entity_id
_entity_poly.type
_entity_poly.pdbx_seq_one_letter_code
_entity_poly.pdbx_strand_id
1 'polypeptide(L)'
;MNSIIFRRSNFQYVEVTALWKPIGSVYVEWSFLTLNFYISSYLCPECGNHMVKTVFPNDLEIVTEEGSAKIPRIFACANCGTIHAPRPGYKLSSNNGFYARLDPESFENFIYHLDSKGSTTGRRGTLFNER
;
A
#
# COMPACT_ATOMS: atom_id res chain seq x y z
N MET A 1 -7.45 -7.98 17.28
CA MET A 1 -7.81 -7.49 15.93
C MET A 1 -8.45 -8.64 15.17
N ASN A 2 -9.63 -8.43 14.60
CA ASN A 2 -10.19 -9.37 13.63
C ASN A 2 -9.25 -9.45 12.42
N SER A 3 -9.13 -10.64 11.84
CA SER A 3 -8.31 -10.83 10.64
C SER A 3 -8.90 -10.04 9.47
N ILE A 4 -8.12 -9.11 8.93
CA ILE A 4 -8.49 -8.34 7.73
C ILE A 4 -8.38 -9.27 6.52
N ILE A 5 -9.48 -9.46 5.80
CA ILE A 5 -9.52 -10.27 4.58
C ILE A 5 -9.39 -9.34 3.38
N PHE A 6 -8.31 -9.52 2.62
CA PHE A 6 -8.04 -8.81 1.39
C PHE A 6 -8.76 -9.44 0.20
N ARG A 7 -9.41 -8.62 -0.62
CA ARG A 7 -10.08 -9.02 -1.85
C ARG A 7 -9.15 -8.85 -3.05
N ARG A 8 -9.42 -9.57 -4.13
CA ARG A 8 -8.75 -9.30 -5.41
C ARG A 8 -9.03 -7.85 -5.84
N SER A 9 -7.97 -7.13 -6.18
CA SER A 9 -8.10 -5.76 -6.67
C SER A 9 -8.49 -5.73 -8.14
N ASN A 10 -9.52 -4.97 -8.47
CA ASN A 10 -9.95 -4.66 -9.84
C ASN A 10 -9.60 -3.22 -10.25
N PHE A 11 -8.74 -2.56 -9.48
CA PHE A 11 -8.37 -1.17 -9.72
C PHE A 11 -7.27 -1.05 -10.78
N GLN A 12 -7.27 0.09 -11.47
CA GLN A 12 -6.16 0.52 -12.30
C GLN A 12 -5.30 1.52 -11.51
N TYR A 13 -4.07 1.13 -11.22
CA TYR A 13 -3.12 1.95 -10.48
C TYR A 13 -2.23 2.71 -11.45
N VAL A 14 -2.18 4.02 -11.26
CA VAL A 14 -1.33 4.91 -12.04
C VAL A 14 -0.10 5.26 -11.22
N GLU A 15 1.07 4.97 -11.78
CA GLU A 15 2.34 5.44 -11.24
C GLU A 15 2.60 6.86 -11.73
N VAL A 16 2.75 7.79 -10.79
CA VAL A 16 3.05 9.19 -11.08
C VAL A 16 4.56 9.34 -11.11
N THR A 17 5.10 9.59 -12.30
CA THR A 17 6.50 10.01 -12.43
C THR A 17 6.63 11.45 -11.94
N ALA A 18 7.72 11.75 -11.22
CA ALA A 18 7.97 13.04 -10.56
C ALA A 18 8.00 14.28 -11.49
N LEU A 19 7.79 14.10 -12.80
CA LEU A 19 7.85 15.13 -13.84
C LEU A 19 6.52 15.87 -14.08
N TRP A 20 5.38 15.41 -13.52
CA TRP A 20 4.05 15.89 -13.93
C TRP A 20 3.28 16.75 -12.93
N LYS A 21 3.84 17.05 -11.74
CA LYS A 21 3.20 18.00 -10.82
C LYS A 21 4.20 19.08 -10.37
N PRO A 22 3.82 20.36 -10.39
CA PRO A 22 4.62 21.40 -9.76
C PRO A 22 4.80 21.06 -8.27
N ILE A 23 5.96 21.45 -7.72
CA ILE A 23 6.51 21.08 -6.40
C ILE A 23 5.59 21.44 -5.19
N GLY A 24 4.39 21.99 -5.43
CA GLY A 24 3.45 22.46 -4.40
C GLY A 24 2.10 21.73 -4.27
N SER A 25 1.81 20.62 -4.98
CA SER A 25 0.46 20.01 -4.96
C SER A 25 0.42 18.51 -4.62
N VAL A 26 1.37 18.00 -3.84
CA VAL A 26 1.29 16.64 -3.27
C VAL A 26 0.49 16.72 -1.97
N TYR A 27 -0.84 16.66 -2.09
CA TYR A 27 -1.71 16.52 -0.93
C TYR A 27 -1.77 15.05 -0.54
N VAL A 28 -1.16 14.74 0.60
CA VAL A 28 -1.28 13.47 1.30
C VAL A 28 -2.06 13.75 2.56
N GLU A 29 -3.26 13.20 2.64
CA GLU A 29 -4.03 13.20 3.87
C GLU A 29 -3.45 12.08 4.74
N TRP A 30 -2.70 12.44 5.79
CA TRP A 30 -2.08 11.49 6.70
C TRP A 30 -1.93 12.12 8.09
N SER A 31 -2.80 11.72 9.02
CA SER A 31 -2.83 12.21 10.40
C SER A 31 -2.17 11.26 11.40
N PHE A 32 -1.57 10.16 10.92
CA PHE A 32 -0.98 9.13 11.79
C PHE A 32 0.51 9.41 12.03
N LEU A 33 0.94 9.30 13.29
CA LEU A 33 2.35 9.41 13.66
C LEU A 33 3.06 8.08 13.44
N THR A 34 3.67 7.92 12.26
CA THR A 34 4.30 6.67 11.81
C THR A 34 5.76 6.89 11.43
N LEU A 35 6.65 5.94 11.74
CA LEU A 35 8.09 6.05 11.45
C LEU A 35 8.50 5.34 10.14
N ASN A 36 7.71 4.36 9.70
CA ASN A 36 8.04 3.45 8.62
C ASN A 36 7.17 3.63 7.37
N PHE A 37 6.31 4.64 7.35
CA PHE A 37 5.54 5.05 6.17
C PHE A 37 6.16 6.26 5.47
N TYR A 38 6.10 6.25 4.15
CA TYR A 38 6.57 7.34 3.30
C TYR A 38 5.71 7.44 2.04
N ILE A 39 5.73 8.60 1.39
CA ILE A 39 4.90 8.86 0.21
C ILE A 39 5.22 7.85 -0.90
N SER A 40 4.17 7.29 -1.50
CA SER A 40 4.29 6.39 -2.65
C SER A 40 4.18 7.16 -3.97
N SER A 41 4.69 6.54 -5.03
CA SER A 41 4.53 7.03 -6.41
C SER A 41 3.15 6.71 -7.00
N TYR A 42 2.18 6.22 -6.21
CA TYR A 42 0.87 5.83 -6.71
C TYR A 42 -0.23 6.71 -6.10
N LEU A 43 -1.22 7.05 -6.94
CA LEU A 43 -2.46 7.65 -6.47
C LEU A 43 -3.44 6.56 -6.07
N CYS A 44 -4.28 6.85 -5.07
CA CYS A 44 -5.41 6.03 -4.73
C CYS A 44 -6.33 5.94 -5.95
N PRO A 45 -6.67 4.74 -6.43
CA PRO A 45 -7.52 4.58 -7.62
C PRO A 45 -8.97 5.03 -7.37
N GLU A 46 -9.36 5.29 -6.12
CA GLU A 46 -10.72 5.66 -5.74
C GLU A 46 -10.91 7.18 -5.62
N CYS A 47 -9.96 7.88 -4.98
CA CYS A 47 -10.08 9.33 -4.75
C CYS A 47 -9.00 10.18 -5.44
N GLY A 48 -7.97 9.57 -6.02
CA GLY A 48 -6.87 10.30 -6.66
C GLY A 48 -5.86 10.94 -5.71
N ASN A 49 -6.03 10.84 -4.39
CA ASN A 49 -5.02 11.31 -3.43
C ASN A 49 -3.76 10.45 -3.45
N HIS A 50 -2.63 11.02 -3.07
CA HIS A 50 -1.40 10.25 -2.92
C HIS A 50 -1.54 9.23 -1.80
N MET A 51 -1.16 7.99 -2.10
CA MET A 51 -1.03 6.96 -1.07
C MET A 51 0.34 7.04 -0.40
N VAL A 52 0.41 6.65 0.86
CA VAL A 52 1.68 6.34 1.52
C VAL A 52 1.93 4.85 1.47
N LYS A 53 3.17 4.44 1.64
CA LYS A 53 3.56 3.03 1.64
C LYS A 53 4.57 2.72 2.72
N THR A 54 4.63 1.46 3.09
CA THR A 54 5.74 0.87 3.84
C THR A 54 6.22 -0.39 3.12
N VAL A 55 7.48 -0.75 3.33
CA VAL A 55 8.07 -1.99 2.81
C VAL A 55 8.45 -2.90 3.97
N PHE A 56 8.38 -4.21 3.78
CA PHE A 56 8.68 -5.16 4.84
C PHE A 56 10.01 -5.85 4.55
N PRO A 57 11.01 -5.79 5.45
CA PRO A 57 12.26 -6.54 5.31
C PRO A 57 12.02 -8.05 5.23
N ASN A 58 11.10 -8.54 6.08
CA ASN A 58 10.53 -9.88 6.02
C ASN A 58 9.10 -9.76 5.51
N ASP A 59 8.73 -10.50 4.46
CA ASP A 59 7.41 -10.37 3.84
C ASP A 59 6.29 -10.44 4.88
N LEU A 60 5.33 -9.52 4.78
CA LEU A 60 4.15 -9.53 5.63
C LEU A 60 3.19 -10.58 5.12
N GLU A 61 2.77 -11.50 5.98
CA GLU A 61 1.67 -12.41 5.67
C GLU A 61 0.33 -11.69 5.84
N ILE A 62 -0.49 -11.70 4.79
CA ILE A 62 -1.87 -11.20 4.80
C ILE A 62 -2.84 -12.34 4.46
N VAL A 63 -4.07 -12.24 4.96
CA VAL A 63 -5.16 -13.16 4.61
C VAL A 63 -5.93 -12.58 3.43
N THR A 64 -6.16 -13.37 2.39
CA THR A 64 -6.93 -12.99 1.22
C THR A 64 -8.10 -13.96 1.00
N GLU A 65 -9.06 -13.58 0.15
CA GLU A 65 -10.13 -14.49 -0.29
C GLU A 65 -9.61 -15.75 -1.02
N GLU A 66 -8.36 -15.73 -1.48
CA GLU A 66 -7.71 -16.84 -2.20
C GLU A 66 -6.73 -17.64 -1.31
N GLY A 67 -6.64 -17.32 -0.01
CA GLY A 67 -5.65 -17.89 0.93
C GLY A 67 -4.64 -16.85 1.45
N SER A 68 -3.61 -17.29 2.17
CA SER A 68 -2.59 -16.36 2.67
C SER A 68 -1.57 -15.98 1.59
N ALA A 69 -1.08 -14.74 1.65
CA ALA A 69 -0.07 -14.22 0.73
C ALA A 69 1.02 -13.45 1.48
N LYS A 70 2.27 -13.65 1.07
CA LYS A 70 3.45 -12.96 1.61
C LYS A 70 3.80 -11.76 0.76
N ILE A 71 3.50 -10.56 1.23
CA ILE A 71 3.66 -9.33 0.47
C ILE A 71 4.87 -8.52 0.94
N PRO A 72 5.68 -7.97 0.02
CA PRO A 72 6.88 -7.21 0.39
C PRO A 72 6.58 -5.74 0.74
N ARG A 73 5.35 -5.26 0.49
CA ARG A 73 4.97 -3.84 0.65
C ARG A 73 3.46 -3.66 0.65
N ILE A 74 3.01 -2.61 1.33
CA ILE A 74 1.63 -2.15 1.37
C ILE A 74 1.57 -0.67 1.01
N PHE A 75 0.47 -0.27 0.39
CA PHE A 75 0.07 1.10 0.12
C PHE A 75 -1.22 1.41 0.87
N ALA A 76 -1.33 2.59 1.45
CA ALA A 76 -2.48 3.02 2.25
C ALA A 76 -2.98 4.40 1.80
N CYS A 77 -4.29 4.53 1.72
CA CYS A 77 -4.97 5.82 1.51
C CYS A 77 -5.76 6.17 2.78
N ALA A 78 -5.33 7.17 3.54
CA ALA A 78 -6.07 7.57 4.75
C ALA A 78 -7.42 8.20 4.41
N ASN A 79 -7.53 8.93 3.30
CA ASN A 79 -8.79 9.55 2.87
C ASN A 79 -9.90 8.49 2.64
N CYS A 80 -9.55 7.37 2.00
CA CYS A 80 -10.53 6.31 1.68
C CYS A 80 -10.58 5.16 2.69
N GLY A 81 -9.69 5.14 3.69
CA GLY A 81 -9.53 4.02 4.61
C GLY A 81 -9.17 2.71 3.90
N THR A 82 -8.42 2.78 2.80
CA THR A 82 -8.11 1.62 1.95
C THR A 82 -6.66 1.22 1.99
N ILE A 83 -6.43 -0.08 1.92
CA ILE A 83 -5.12 -0.72 1.90
C ILE A 83 -5.00 -1.50 0.59
N HIS A 84 -3.86 -1.37 -0.07
CA HIS A 84 -3.58 -1.98 -1.35
C HIS A 84 -2.24 -2.71 -1.30
N ALA A 85 -2.16 -3.89 -1.92
CA ALA A 85 -0.94 -4.67 -1.99
C ALA A 85 -0.83 -5.35 -3.36
N PRO A 86 0.30 -5.24 -4.07
CA PRO A 86 0.52 -6.04 -5.27
C PRO A 86 0.70 -7.50 -4.89
N ARG A 87 0.42 -8.41 -5.83
CA ARG A 87 0.83 -9.81 -5.66
C ARG A 87 2.35 -9.93 -5.52
N PRO A 88 2.84 -11.00 -4.86
CA PRO A 88 4.28 -11.24 -4.76
C PRO A 88 4.93 -11.28 -6.15
N GLY A 89 6.02 -10.52 -6.32
CA GLY A 89 6.72 -10.38 -7.60
C GLY A 89 6.14 -9.35 -8.58
N TYR A 90 5.05 -8.65 -8.25
CA TYR A 90 4.45 -7.62 -9.11
C TYR A 90 4.62 -6.21 -8.54
N LYS A 91 4.53 -5.21 -9.43
CA LYS A 91 4.31 -3.82 -9.04
C LYS A 91 2.82 -3.57 -8.86
N LEU A 92 2.48 -2.46 -8.20
CA LEU A 92 1.08 -2.07 -8.06
C LEU A 92 0.48 -1.66 -9.42
N SER A 93 1.27 -0.99 -10.27
CA SER A 93 0.92 -0.65 -11.66
C SER A 93 0.67 -1.86 -12.57
N SER A 94 1.06 -3.06 -12.15
CA SER A 94 0.69 -4.29 -12.88
C SER A 94 -0.81 -4.63 -12.75
N ASN A 95 -1.58 -3.86 -11.96
CA ASN A 95 -3.02 -4.05 -11.73
C ASN A 95 -3.37 -5.47 -11.27
N ASN A 96 -2.42 -6.11 -10.59
CA ASN A 96 -2.53 -7.48 -10.09
C ASN A 96 -2.17 -7.48 -8.61
N GLY A 97 -3.19 -7.55 -7.77
CA GLY A 97 -3.00 -7.42 -6.34
C GLY A 97 -4.29 -7.59 -5.57
N PHE A 98 -4.24 -7.08 -4.36
CA PHE A 98 -5.31 -7.17 -3.40
C PHE A 98 -5.61 -5.79 -2.82
N TYR A 99 -6.83 -5.64 -2.30
CA TYR A 99 -7.21 -4.46 -1.54
C TYR A 99 -8.16 -4.82 -0.39
N ALA A 100 -8.19 -3.97 0.62
CA ALA A 100 -9.17 -3.99 1.69
C ALA A 100 -9.61 -2.56 2.01
N ARG A 101 -10.88 -2.40 2.38
CA ARG A 101 -11.42 -1.16 2.96
C ARG A 101 -11.77 -1.43 4.41
N LEU A 102 -11.36 -0.52 5.28
CA LEU A 102 -11.55 -0.61 6.72
C LEU A 102 -12.37 0.59 7.19
N ASP A 103 -13.12 0.41 8.27
CA ASP A 103 -13.64 1.53 9.03
C ASP A 103 -12.47 2.33 9.69
N PRO A 104 -12.70 3.59 10.10
CA PRO A 104 -11.62 4.45 10.59
C PRO A 104 -10.81 3.87 11.75
N GLU A 105 -11.46 3.23 12.73
CA GLU A 105 -10.80 2.66 13.91
C GLU A 105 -9.95 1.43 13.53
N SER A 106 -10.52 0.52 12.73
CA SER A 106 -9.78 -0.64 12.21
C SER A 106 -8.61 -0.22 11.32
N PHE A 107 -8.79 0.84 10.53
CA PHE A 107 -7.76 1.38 9.66
C PHE A 107 -6.57 1.90 10.46
N GLU A 108 -6.82 2.79 11.42
CA GLU A 108 -5.77 3.36 12.28
C GLU A 108 -4.98 2.28 13.02
N ASN A 109 -5.68 1.35 13.68
CA ASN A 109 -5.05 0.23 14.38
C ASN A 109 -4.17 -0.61 13.44
N PHE A 110 -4.64 -0.82 12.21
CA PHE A 110 -3.86 -1.56 11.23
C PHE A 110 -2.65 -0.76 10.74
N ILE A 111 -2.75 0.56 10.56
CA ILE A 111 -1.60 1.41 10.22
C ILE A 111 -0.49 1.28 11.27
N TYR A 112 -0.79 1.36 12.57
CA TYR A 112 0.23 1.17 13.60
C TYR A 112 0.81 -0.26 13.62
N HIS A 113 -0.02 -1.26 13.36
CA HIS A 113 0.47 -2.64 13.19
C HIS A 113 1.48 -2.75 12.05
N LEU A 114 1.15 -2.18 10.89
CA LEU A 114 2.03 -2.16 9.72
C LEU A 114 3.30 -1.36 9.99
N ASP A 115 3.20 -0.22 10.68
CA ASP A 115 4.33 0.62 11.05
C ASP A 115 5.33 -0.14 11.93
N SER A 116 4.85 -0.92 12.91
CA SER A 116 5.71 -1.71 13.80
C SER A 116 6.53 -2.80 13.08
N LYS A 117 6.08 -3.26 11.91
CA LYS A 117 6.71 -4.31 11.11
C LYS A 117 7.42 -3.77 9.87
N GLY A 118 7.10 -2.55 9.48
CA GLY A 118 7.53 -1.92 8.25
C GLY A 118 8.96 -1.37 8.33
N SER A 119 9.38 -0.79 7.22
CA SER A 119 10.63 -0.06 7.07
C SER A 119 10.49 0.95 5.94
N THR A 120 11.35 1.98 5.99
CA THR A 120 11.57 2.91 4.86
C THR A 120 12.67 2.42 3.92
N THR A 121 13.46 1.42 4.33
CA THR A 121 14.57 0.91 3.53
C THR A 121 14.08 -0.08 2.48
N GLY A 122 14.11 0.32 1.21
CA GLY A 122 13.76 -0.53 0.08
C GLY A 122 14.61 -1.81 0.01
N ARG A 123 14.01 -2.90 -0.48
CA ARG A 123 14.76 -4.14 -0.76
C ARG A 123 15.72 -3.95 -1.93
N ARG A 124 16.97 -4.36 -1.74
CA ARG A 124 17.95 -4.50 -2.82
C ARG A 124 17.63 -5.79 -3.61
N GLY A 125 17.59 -5.72 -4.94
CA GLY A 125 17.48 -6.90 -5.81
C GLY A 125 16.09 -7.53 -5.95
N THR A 126 15.00 -6.74 -5.84
CA THR A 126 13.65 -7.27 -6.11
C THR A 126 13.50 -7.56 -7.61
N LEU A 127 13.43 -8.84 -7.97
CA LEU A 127 13.09 -9.28 -9.32
C LEU A 127 11.57 -9.19 -9.48
N PHE A 128 11.11 -8.44 -10.49
CA PHE A 128 9.70 -8.41 -10.85
C PHE A 128 9.42 -9.50 -11.88
N ASN A 129 8.31 -10.21 -11.70
CA ASN A 129 7.82 -11.23 -12.64
C ASN A 129 7.09 -10.59 -13.84
N GLU A 130 7.49 -9.38 -14.23
CA GLU A 130 6.95 -8.68 -15.40
C GLU A 130 7.56 -9.34 -16.65
N ARG A 131 6.74 -10.12 -17.39
CA ARG A 131 7.06 -10.59 -18.74
C ARG A 131 6.51 -9.61 -19.77
#